data_AF-A0A3M8K8D7-F1
#
_entry.id   AF-A0A3M8K8D7-F1
#
_cell.length_a   1.000
_cell.length_b   1.000
_cell.length_c   1.000
_cell.angle_alpha   90.00
_cell.angle_beta   90.00
_cell.angle_gamma   90.00
#
_symmetry.space_group_name_H-M   'P 1'
#
loop_
_entity.id
_entity.type
_entity.pdbx_description
1 polymer ?
#
loop_
_entity_poly.entity_id
_entity_poly.type
_entity_poly.pdbx_seq_one_letter_code
_entity_poly.pdbx_strand_id
1 'polypeptide(L)'
;MNNKNSGCAMAIGGILILGALLWIVGVALWALAIVVPLVGLFFGVSLFVEALKAHNSNQQYRAAEDELEALVQDASFDLSETIIRWDSLMLTKGIGTALEGKEQLAESIHLQLRATHELLEVASTPSQQIDAVSNADALRLKAQSYL
;
A
#
# COMPACT_ATOMS: atom_id res chain seq x y z
N MET A 1 6.25 -83.60 -32.38
CA MET A 1 4.96 -82.90 -32.54
C MET A 1 5.00 -81.62 -31.70
N ASN A 2 4.32 -80.56 -32.17
CA ASN A 2 4.08 -79.26 -31.49
C ASN A 2 5.10 -78.13 -31.66
N ASN A 3 5.38 -77.70 -32.90
CA ASN A 3 5.91 -76.33 -33.15
C ASN A 3 4.88 -75.38 -33.77
N LYS A 4 3.65 -75.83 -34.03
CA LYS A 4 2.58 -74.99 -34.63
C LYS A 4 1.86 -74.09 -33.60
N ASN A 5 2.06 -74.34 -32.31
CA ASN A 5 1.33 -73.71 -31.20
C ASN A 5 2.11 -72.54 -30.58
N SER A 6 3.44 -72.51 -30.78
CA SER A 6 4.37 -71.53 -30.18
C SER A 6 4.17 -70.12 -30.75
N GLY A 7 4.01 -69.99 -32.08
CA GLY A 7 3.81 -68.68 -32.72
C GLY A 7 2.47 -68.01 -32.37
N CYS A 8 1.40 -68.80 -32.20
CA CYS A 8 0.10 -68.27 -31.77
C CYS A 8 0.12 -67.85 -30.29
N ALA A 9 0.76 -68.62 -29.42
CA ALA A 9 0.90 -68.26 -28.01
C ALA A 9 1.73 -66.97 -27.81
N MET A 10 2.79 -66.79 -28.61
CA MET A 10 3.61 -65.57 -28.59
C MET A 10 2.84 -64.35 -29.10
N ALA A 11 2.03 -64.50 -30.15
CA ALA A 11 1.19 -63.42 -30.66
C ALA A 11 0.10 -63.01 -29.66
N ILE A 12 -0.57 -63.99 -29.02
CA ILE A 12 -1.58 -63.73 -27.98
C ILE A 12 -0.95 -63.04 -26.77
N GLY A 13 0.23 -63.51 -26.32
CA GLY A 13 0.98 -62.88 -25.24
C GLY A 13 1.36 -61.42 -25.56
N GLY A 14 1.84 -61.16 -26.78
CA GLY A 14 2.15 -59.81 -27.24
C GLY A 14 0.93 -58.88 -27.27
N ILE A 15 -0.23 -59.37 -27.73
CA ILE A 15 -1.49 -58.61 -27.75
C ILE A 15 -1.97 -58.28 -26.34
N LEU A 16 -1.85 -59.21 -25.39
CA LEU A 16 -2.23 -58.96 -24.00
C LEU A 16 -1.34 -57.91 -23.33
N ILE A 17 -0.03 -57.93 -23.60
CA ILE A 17 0.90 -56.92 -23.07
C ILE A 17 0.60 -55.55 -23.66
N LEU A 18 0.37 -55.45 -24.98
CA LEU A 18 -0.03 -54.21 -25.63
C LEU A 18 -1.39 -53.70 -25.10
N GLY A 19 -2.35 -54.59 -24.89
CA GLY A 19 -3.64 -54.25 -24.28
C GLY A 19 -3.48 -53.72 -22.85
N ALA A 20 -2.64 -54.33 -22.04
CA ALA A 20 -2.35 -53.87 -20.68
C ALA A 20 -1.67 -52.49 -20.68
N LEU A 21 -0.73 -52.24 -21.59
CA LEU A 21 -0.07 -50.94 -21.74
C LEU A 21 -1.07 -49.85 -22.15
N LEU A 22 -1.91 -50.13 -23.15
CA LEU A 22 -2.97 -49.21 -23.59
C LEU A 22 -3.97 -48.92 -22.47
N TRP A 23 -4.30 -49.92 -21.65
CA TRP A 23 -5.18 -49.74 -20.49
C TRP A 23 -4.57 -48.79 -19.45
N ILE A 24 -3.29 -48.98 -19.10
CA ILE A 24 -2.60 -48.11 -18.14
C ILE A 24 -2.58 -46.66 -18.63
N VAL A 25 -2.29 -46.45 -19.92
CA VAL A 25 -2.32 -45.12 -20.54
C VAL A 25 -3.72 -44.52 -20.48
N GLY A 26 -4.76 -45.32 -20.76
CA GLY A 26 -6.15 -44.89 -20.66
C GLY A 26 -6.54 -44.44 -19.24
N VAL A 27 -6.16 -45.21 -18.22
CA VAL A 27 -6.42 -44.85 -16.81
C VAL A 27 -5.65 -43.59 -16.42
N ALA A 28 -4.39 -43.46 -16.84
CA ALA A 28 -3.59 -42.26 -16.58
C ALA A 28 -4.20 -41.01 -17.21
N LEU A 29 -4.66 -41.09 -18.46
CA LEU A 29 -5.37 -40.00 -19.15
C LEU A 29 -6.68 -39.63 -18.45
N TRP A 30 -7.42 -40.62 -17.97
CA TRP A 30 -8.67 -40.39 -17.25
C TRP A 30 -8.44 -39.69 -15.91
N ALA A 31 -7.43 -40.13 -15.15
CA ALA A 31 -7.02 -39.46 -13.93
C ALA A 31 -6.57 -38.02 -14.20
N LEU A 32 -5.78 -37.80 -15.25
CA LEU A 32 -5.34 -36.45 -15.65
C LEU A 32 -6.54 -35.55 -16.01
N ALA A 33 -7.53 -36.09 -16.72
CA ALA A 33 -8.74 -35.36 -17.10
C ALA A 33 -9.58 -34.89 -15.90
N ILE A 34 -9.47 -35.56 -14.74
CA ILE A 34 -10.14 -35.17 -13.50
C ILE A 34 -9.26 -34.21 -12.69
N VAL A 35 -7.96 -34.48 -12.60
CA VAL A 35 -7.03 -33.68 -11.80
C VAL A 35 -6.83 -32.29 -12.40
N VAL A 36 -6.68 -32.18 -13.72
CA VAL A 36 -6.43 -30.90 -14.42
C VAL A 36 -7.51 -29.85 -14.15
N PRO A 37 -8.82 -30.12 -14.33
CA PRO A 37 -9.85 -29.12 -14.05
C PRO A 37 -9.96 -28.78 -12.55
N LEU A 38 -9.72 -29.73 -11.65
CA LEU A 38 -9.72 -29.45 -10.21
C LEU A 38 -8.59 -28.51 -9.81
N VAL A 39 -7.38 -28.76 -10.32
CA VAL A 39 -6.22 -27.90 -10.09
C VAL A 39 -6.44 -26.52 -10.73
N GLY A 40 -6.94 -26.49 -11.97
CA GLY A 40 -7.25 -25.24 -12.67
C GLY A 40 -8.29 -24.39 -11.93
N LEU A 41 -9.34 -25.02 -11.40
CA LEU A 41 -10.37 -24.32 -10.61
C LEU A 41 -9.81 -23.82 -9.29
N PHE A 42 -8.98 -24.61 -8.61
CA PHE A 42 -8.33 -24.20 -7.36
C PHE A 42 -7.43 -22.97 -7.55
N PHE A 43 -6.53 -23.01 -8.54
CA PHE A 43 -5.64 -21.89 -8.84
C PHE A 43 -6.41 -20.67 -9.40
N GLY A 44 -7.46 -20.88 -10.18
CA GLY A 44 -8.31 -19.80 -10.67
C GLY A 44 -9.00 -19.06 -9.53
N VAL A 45 -9.55 -19.80 -8.55
CA VAL A 45 -10.19 -19.21 -7.37
C VAL A 45 -9.17 -18.51 -6.48
N SER A 46 -7.98 -19.08 -6.26
CA SER A 46 -6.95 -18.45 -5.43
C SER A 46 -6.50 -17.10 -6.01
N LEU A 47 -6.22 -17.06 -7.31
CA LEU A 47 -5.83 -15.83 -8.00
C LEU A 47 -6.95 -14.78 -7.99
N PHE A 48 -8.21 -15.21 -8.13
CA PHE A 48 -9.36 -14.31 -8.06
C PHE A 48 -9.52 -13.68 -6.66
N VAL A 49 -9.35 -14.47 -5.61
CA VAL A 49 -9.41 -13.97 -4.22
C VAL A 49 -8.25 -13.03 -3.92
N GLU A 50 -7.04 -13.35 -4.37
CA GLU A 50 -5.88 -12.47 -4.22
C GLU A 50 -6.07 -11.16 -4.96
N ALA A 51 -6.59 -11.19 -6.19
CA ALA A 51 -6.91 -9.99 -6.96
C ALA A 51 -7.96 -9.12 -6.27
N LEU A 52 -9.02 -9.71 -5.70
CA LEU A 52 -10.02 -8.97 -4.92
C LEU A 52 -9.43 -8.33 -3.66
N LYS A 53 -8.57 -9.05 -2.94
CA LYS A 53 -7.89 -8.50 -1.77
C LYS A 53 -6.99 -7.33 -2.14
N ALA A 54 -6.21 -7.46 -3.21
CA ALA A 54 -5.34 -6.38 -3.69
C ALA A 54 -6.15 -5.17 -4.20
N HIS A 55 -7.30 -5.42 -4.83
CA HIS A 55 -8.17 -4.33 -5.29
C HIS A 55 -8.78 -3.56 -4.11
N ASN A 56 -9.32 -4.27 -3.12
CA ASN A 56 -9.88 -3.65 -1.92
C ASN A 56 -8.81 -2.94 -1.08
N SER A 57 -7.60 -3.51 -0.96
CA SER A 57 -6.51 -2.82 -0.25
C SER A 57 -6.13 -1.53 -0.98
N ASN A 58 -5.97 -1.56 -2.30
CA ASN A 58 -5.63 -0.36 -3.06
C ASN A 58 -6.71 0.72 -2.97
N GLN A 59 -7.98 0.34 -2.89
CA GLN A 59 -9.06 1.30 -2.69
C GLN A 59 -9.01 1.94 -1.30
N GLN A 60 -8.71 1.16 -0.25
CA GLN A 60 -8.53 1.69 1.10
C GLN A 60 -7.29 2.57 1.22
N TYR A 61 -6.17 2.18 0.59
CA TYR A 61 -4.96 2.99 0.54
C TYR A 61 -5.19 4.33 -0.15
N ARG A 62 -5.92 4.33 -1.28
CA ARG A 62 -6.27 5.57 -1.98
C ARG A 62 -7.18 6.48 -1.15
N ALA A 63 -8.19 5.91 -0.48
CA ALA A 63 -9.05 6.70 0.39
C ALA A 63 -8.28 7.33 1.56
N ALA A 64 -7.31 6.61 2.13
CA ALA A 64 -6.44 7.14 3.18
C ALA A 64 -5.46 8.20 2.66
N GLU A 65 -5.00 8.07 1.41
CA GLU A 65 -4.14 9.06 0.75
C GLU A 65 -4.91 10.36 0.46
N ASP A 66 -6.15 10.26 -0.04
CA ASP A 66 -7.04 11.42 -0.26
C ASP A 66 -7.34 12.15 1.07
N GLU A 67 -7.60 11.40 2.15
CA GLU A 67 -7.84 11.99 3.48
C GLU A 67 -6.59 12.66 4.04
N LEU A 68 -5.41 12.07 3.84
CA LEU A 68 -4.14 12.65 4.26
C LEU A 68 -3.81 13.94 3.49
N GLU A 69 -4.05 13.96 2.17
CA GLU A 69 -3.84 15.16 1.36
C GLU A 69 -4.71 16.33 1.84
N ALA A 70 -5.98 16.05 2.18
CA ALA A 70 -6.87 17.05 2.76
C ALA A 70 -6.36 17.59 4.10
N LEU A 71 -5.83 16.73 4.99
CA LEU A 71 -5.26 17.13 6.28
C LEU A 71 -4.00 17.98 6.12
N VAL A 72 -3.12 17.63 5.17
CA VAL A 72 -1.91 18.42 4.87
C VAL A 72 -2.30 19.80 4.35
N GLN A 73 -3.29 19.87 3.46
CA GLN A 73 -3.79 21.13 2.92
C GLN A 73 -4.37 22.02 4.03
N ASP A 74 -5.21 21.47 4.91
CA ASP A 74 -5.80 22.21 6.03
C ASP A 74 -4.72 22.72 7.00
N ALA A 75 -3.76 21.87 7.37
CA ALA A 75 -2.65 22.24 8.23
C ALA A 75 -1.75 23.33 7.62
N SER A 76 -1.50 23.29 6.31
CA SER A 76 -0.75 24.35 5.61
C SER A 76 -1.48 25.69 5.64
N PHE A 77 -2.80 25.67 5.50
CA PHE A 77 -3.64 26.87 5.53
C PHE A 77 -3.66 27.49 6.93
N ASP A 78 -3.88 26.68 7.96
CA ASP A 78 -3.84 27.09 9.36
C ASP A 78 -2.48 27.68 9.76
N LEU A 79 -1.39 27.06 9.28
CA LEU A 79 -0.04 27.52 9.53
C LEU A 79 0.23 28.85 8.81
N SER A 80 -0.24 29.00 7.57
CA SER A 80 -0.18 30.26 6.82
C SER A 80 -0.93 31.39 7.51
N GLU A 81 -2.15 31.15 8.02
CA GLU A 81 -2.90 32.15 8.79
C GLU A 81 -2.14 32.55 10.06
N THR A 82 -1.56 31.56 10.75
CA THR A 82 -0.76 31.80 11.95
C THR A 82 0.48 32.65 11.65
N ILE A 83 1.17 32.40 10.53
CA ILE A 83 2.32 33.20 10.07
C ILE A 83 1.88 34.65 9.80
N ILE A 84 0.78 34.87 9.08
CA ILE A 84 0.27 36.21 8.77
C ILE A 84 -0.06 36.97 10.06
N ARG A 85 -0.70 36.32 11.03
CA ARG A 85 -1.01 36.92 12.33
C ARG A 85 0.27 37.22 13.11
N TRP A 86 1.27 36.35 13.06
CA TRP A 86 2.57 36.56 13.70
C TRP A 86 3.35 37.73 13.06
N ASP A 87 3.30 37.89 11.74
CA ASP A 87 3.90 39.03 11.03
C ASP A 87 3.33 40.37 11.53
N SER A 88 2.02 40.43 11.76
CA SER A 88 1.39 41.64 12.32
C SER A 88 1.90 41.97 13.73
N LEU A 89 2.22 40.95 14.53
CA LEU A 89 2.76 41.12 15.88
C LEU A 89 4.24 41.49 15.87
N MET A 90 5.00 40.96 14.92
CA MET A 90 6.39 41.32 14.73
C MET A 90 6.52 42.78 14.27
N LEU A 91 5.64 43.24 13.36
CA LEU A 91 5.55 44.65 12.94
C LEU A 91 5.21 45.59 14.09
N THR A 92 4.37 45.14 15.03
CA THR A 92 3.98 45.91 16.21
C THR A 92 4.88 45.66 17.42
N LYS A 93 6.01 44.94 17.25
CA LYS A 93 6.95 44.56 18.33
C LYS A 93 6.29 43.86 19.53
N GLY A 94 5.16 43.20 19.31
CA GLY A 94 4.40 42.52 20.36
C GLY A 94 3.82 43.47 21.42
N ILE A 95 3.59 44.75 21.10
CA ILE A 95 2.99 45.71 22.03
C ILE A 95 1.65 45.17 22.54
N GLY A 96 1.53 44.99 23.86
CA GLY A 96 0.31 44.46 24.50
C GLY A 96 0.20 42.93 24.55
N THR A 97 1.24 42.18 24.18
CA THR A 97 1.29 40.71 24.31
C THR A 97 2.49 40.24 25.15
N ALA A 98 2.60 38.93 25.39
CA ALA A 98 3.72 38.34 26.15
C ALA A 98 5.10 38.47 25.44
N LEU A 99 5.10 39.00 24.22
CA LEU A 99 6.25 39.19 23.34
C LEU A 99 6.86 40.60 23.43
N GLU A 100 6.22 41.54 24.14
CA GLU A 100 6.75 42.90 24.31
C GLU A 100 8.16 42.87 24.93
N GLY A 101 9.14 43.42 24.21
CA GLY A 101 10.55 43.42 24.61
C GLY A 101 11.31 42.10 24.38
N LYS A 102 10.68 41.08 23.76
CA LYS A 102 11.27 39.77 23.44
C LYS A 102 11.40 39.54 21.94
N GLU A 103 11.93 40.53 21.23
CA GLU A 103 12.03 40.55 19.75
C GLU A 103 12.78 39.32 19.19
N GLN A 104 13.87 38.88 19.86
CA GLN A 104 14.65 37.70 19.46
C GLN A 104 13.84 36.39 19.54
N LEU A 105 12.95 36.29 20.54
CA LEU A 105 12.09 35.12 20.70
C LEU A 105 11.01 35.11 19.62
N ALA A 106 10.43 36.28 19.32
CA ALA A 106 9.45 36.44 18.24
C ALA A 106 10.03 36.05 16.86
N GLU A 107 11.25 36.49 16.56
CA GLU A 107 11.96 36.15 15.32
C GLU A 107 12.28 34.65 15.22
N SER A 108 12.73 34.03 16.32
CA SER A 108 13.04 32.59 16.33
C SER A 108 11.81 31.71 16.05
N ILE A 109 10.63 32.08 16.59
CA ILE A 109 9.38 31.37 16.35
C ILE A 109 8.91 31.62 14.91
N HIS A 110 9.07 32.83 14.38
CA HIS A 110 8.72 33.15 12.99
C HIS A 110 9.55 32.33 11.99
N LEU A 111 10.86 32.22 12.20
CA LEU A 111 11.75 31.38 11.38
C LEU A 111 11.36 29.90 11.46
N GLN A 112 10.99 29.41 12.65
CA GLN A 112 10.50 28.04 12.82
C GLN A 112 9.17 27.81 12.10
N LEU A 113 8.24 28.76 12.15
CA LEU A 113 6.95 28.66 11.46
C LEU A 113 7.14 28.58 9.94
N ARG A 114 7.98 29.45 9.36
CA ARG A 114 8.29 29.43 7.92
C ARG A 114 9.01 28.15 7.50
N ALA A 115 10.00 27.70 8.28
CA ALA A 115 10.71 26.45 7.99
C ALA A 115 9.77 25.23 8.05
N THR A 116 8.82 25.22 8.98
CA THR A 116 7.83 24.14 9.10
C THR A 116 6.84 24.16 7.94
N HIS A 117 6.44 25.34 7.48
CA HIS A 117 5.60 25.50 6.29
C HIS A 117 6.28 24.96 5.03
N GLU A 118 7.55 25.31 4.81
CA GLU A 118 8.36 24.81 3.69
C GLU A 118 8.56 23.29 3.77
N LEU A 119 8.77 22.74 4.97
CA LEU A 119 8.82 21.29 5.17
C LEU A 119 7.50 20.59 4.85
N LEU A 120 6.36 21.22 5.13
CA LEU A 120 5.04 20.69 4.77
C LEU A 120 4.84 20.64 3.25
N GLU A 121 5.31 21.67 2.53
CA GLU A 121 5.23 21.74 1.05
C GLU A 121 6.16 20.72 0.36
N VAL A 122 7.30 20.40 0.97
CA VAL A 122 8.30 19.47 0.41
C VAL A 122 8.04 18.01 0.81
N ALA A 123 7.24 17.77 1.86
CA ALA A 123 6.91 16.43 2.34
C ALA A 123 6.08 15.65 1.30
N SER A 124 6.76 14.74 0.60
CA SER A 124 6.18 13.96 -0.51
C SER A 124 5.82 12.52 -0.12
N THR A 125 6.17 12.08 1.09
CA THR A 125 5.82 10.73 1.58
C THR A 125 4.80 10.79 2.72
N PRO A 126 3.82 9.86 2.78
CA PRO A 126 2.75 9.89 3.78
C PRO A 126 3.23 9.94 5.23
N SER A 127 4.30 9.20 5.57
CA SER A 127 4.87 9.22 6.92
C SER A 127 5.49 10.57 7.28
N GLN A 128 6.18 11.21 6.32
CA GLN A 128 6.77 12.53 6.53
C GLN A 128 5.70 13.62 6.62
N GLN A 129 4.60 13.48 5.88
CA GLN A 129 3.46 14.40 5.96
C GLN A 129 2.79 14.37 7.33
N ILE A 130 2.55 13.17 7.89
CA ILE A 130 1.97 13.03 9.24
C ILE A 130 2.86 13.67 10.31
N ASP A 131 4.17 13.39 10.27
CA ASP A 131 5.13 13.99 11.20
C ASP A 131 5.22 15.52 11.03
N ALA A 132 5.18 16.00 9.79
CA ALA A 132 5.21 17.43 9.48
C ALA A 132 3.94 18.15 9.99
N VAL A 133 2.75 17.56 9.79
CA VAL A 133 1.47 18.10 10.30
C VAL A 133 1.47 18.13 11.83
N SER A 134 1.89 17.05 12.50
CA SER A 134 1.96 17.02 13.96
C SER A 134 2.92 18.08 14.52
N ASN A 135 4.05 18.32 13.84
CA ASN A 135 5.00 19.35 14.24
C ASN A 135 4.45 20.76 13.99
N ALA A 136 3.73 20.97 12.88
CA ALA A 136 3.06 22.22 12.56
C ALA A 136 2.00 22.56 13.63
N ASP A 137 1.17 21.60 14.04
CA ASP A 137 0.17 21.80 15.09
C ASP A 137 0.79 22.10 16.45
N ALA A 138 1.85 21.37 16.83
CA ALA A 138 2.56 21.64 18.08
C ALA A 138 3.17 23.06 18.09
N LEU A 139 3.72 23.50 16.96
CA LEU A 139 4.29 24.84 16.82
C LEU A 139 3.20 25.92 16.83
N ARG A 140 2.04 25.66 16.20
CA ARG A 140 0.87 26.54 16.22
C ARG A 140 0.34 26.74 17.64
N LEU A 141 0.15 25.66 18.40
CA LEU A 141 -0.26 25.71 19.80
C LEU A 141 0.74 26.52 20.66
N LYS A 142 2.03 26.30 20.43
CA LYS A 142 3.08 27.06 21.09
C LYS A 142 3.02 28.54 20.72
N ALA A 143 2.83 28.89 19.45
CA ALA A 143 2.71 30.28 19.01
C ALA A 143 1.45 30.95 19.61
N GLN A 144 0.30 30.26 19.61
CA GLN A 144 -0.94 30.75 20.21
C GLN A 144 -0.82 31.04 21.70
N SER A 145 0.04 30.34 22.45
CA SER A 145 0.26 30.63 23.87
C SER A 145 0.91 32.00 24.15
N TYR A 146 1.49 32.65 23.13
CA TYR A 146 2.11 33.97 23.23
C TYR A 146 1.26 35.10 22.64
N LEU A 147 0.16 34.75 21.97
CA LEU A 147 -0.85 35.66 21.43
C LEU A 147 -1.78 36.16 22.54
#